data_AF-A0A9E4MJ94-F1
#
_entry.id   AF-A0A9E4MJ94-F1
#
_cell.length_a   1.000
_cell.length_b   1.000
_cell.length_c   1.000
_cell.angle_alpha   90.00
_cell.angle_beta   90.00
_cell.angle_gamma   90.00
#
_symmetry.space_group_name_H-M   'P 1'
#
loop_
_entity.id
_entity.type
_entity.pdbx_description
1 polymer ?
#
loop_
_entity_poly.entity_id
_entity_poly.type
_entity_poly.pdbx_seq_one_letter_code
_entity_poly.pdbx_strand_id
1 'polypeptide(L)'
;MRLVIPHAHQPGDWTNSDPDLERLVEIQSGHGTFDWFGNKYLQNGFEVGFIGASDNHNGHPGYSGAGNRQLGGLAAVYAPENNADAIFSALRDRAAYATTGERIILEATLNGARMGTRLEDAAERRIDCRVHGTAPIDAIDVIRNGTIVYTRRYLESALSEEARVQITFESSTEIHGERTPPRGGRPWKGAITVAGATLVGYDDPWFTQPATYRVARNTEDRNRIDFDFPTRGRPKSLVLELRGASPDTVVTVEMETTTESRGSGGYVRVPQELPASTVRFQLGDLKGQVDRREVQVLEHTDALSAQVVTEGRALDQEFTFTDRGEVLPGDYYYLRVRQIDGSMAWSSPFWVGENSG
;
A
#
# COMPACT_ATOMS: atom_id res chain seq x y z
N MET A 1 24.94 10.96 -18.36
CA MET A 1 23.75 11.54 -17.69
C MET A 1 23.68 10.98 -16.27
N ARG A 2 23.30 11.77 -15.26
CA ARG A 2 23.27 11.33 -13.84
C ARG A 2 21.83 11.31 -13.31
N LEU A 3 21.54 10.39 -12.40
CA LEU A 3 20.26 10.24 -11.72
C LEU A 3 20.54 9.93 -10.25
N VAL A 4 19.90 10.66 -9.36
CA VAL A 4 19.91 10.43 -7.91
C VAL A 4 18.48 10.11 -7.50
N ILE A 5 18.32 9.14 -6.59
CA ILE A 5 17.01 8.72 -6.08
C ILE A 5 17.07 8.82 -4.57
N PRO A 6 16.37 9.79 -3.95
CA PRO A 6 16.27 9.89 -2.51
C PRO A 6 15.60 8.64 -1.92
N HIS A 7 16.12 8.20 -0.77
CA HIS A 7 15.80 6.92 -0.16
C HIS A 7 14.94 7.08 1.12
N ALA A 8 13.77 6.43 1.17
CA ALA A 8 12.65 6.84 2.04
C ALA A 8 12.63 6.27 3.46
N HIS A 9 13.47 5.28 3.78
CA HIS A 9 13.47 4.71 5.14
C HIS A 9 14.19 5.59 6.18
N GLN A 10 14.69 6.74 5.75
CA GLN A 10 15.28 7.81 6.55
C GLN A 10 14.38 9.05 6.44
N PRO A 11 14.52 10.03 7.35
CA PRO A 11 13.69 11.24 7.29
C PRO A 11 13.81 12.02 5.96
N GLY A 12 14.95 11.88 5.29
CA GLY A 12 15.33 12.65 4.10
C GLY A 12 15.44 14.15 4.37
N ASP A 13 15.86 14.89 3.35
CA ASP A 13 15.96 16.35 3.41
C ASP A 13 15.68 16.94 2.03
N TRP A 14 14.40 17.09 1.72
CA TRP A 14 13.92 17.59 0.43
C TRP A 14 14.42 19.02 0.14
N THR A 15 14.81 19.79 1.17
CA THR A 15 15.33 21.16 0.99
C THR A 15 16.70 21.21 0.29
N ASN A 16 17.41 20.08 0.27
CA ASN A 16 18.68 19.90 -0.44
C ASN A 16 18.52 19.15 -1.77
N SER A 17 17.28 19.00 -2.25
CA SER A 17 16.98 18.29 -3.49
C SER A 17 17.42 19.11 -4.71
N ASP A 18 18.05 18.43 -5.66
CA ASP A 18 18.42 18.99 -6.97
C ASP A 18 17.47 18.46 -8.05
N PRO A 19 16.56 19.26 -8.61
CA PRO A 19 15.55 18.80 -9.57
C PRO A 19 16.13 18.33 -10.93
N ASP A 20 17.41 18.63 -11.22
CA ASP A 20 18.10 18.15 -12.42
C ASP A 20 18.69 16.75 -12.22
N LEU A 21 18.93 16.34 -10.97
CA LEU A 21 19.48 15.04 -10.60
C LEU A 21 18.40 14.10 -10.03
N GLU A 22 17.50 14.63 -9.21
CA GLU A 22 16.49 13.93 -8.44
C GLU A 22 15.14 13.96 -9.15
N ARG A 23 15.06 13.20 -10.25
CA ARG A 23 13.83 13.09 -11.04
C ARG A 23 12.84 12.09 -10.42
N LEU A 24 13.31 11.19 -9.57
CA LEU A 24 12.52 10.12 -8.96
C LEU A 24 12.76 10.09 -7.45
N VAL A 25 11.78 9.60 -6.71
CA VAL A 25 11.85 9.37 -5.26
C VAL A 25 11.42 7.95 -4.93
N GLU A 26 12.19 7.26 -4.10
CA GLU A 26 11.79 5.94 -3.62
C GLU A 26 10.57 6.08 -2.71
N ILE A 27 9.56 5.23 -2.87
CA ILE A 27 8.42 5.16 -1.93
C ILE A 27 8.22 3.75 -1.36
N GLN A 28 9.00 2.78 -1.81
CA GLN A 28 8.87 1.39 -1.42
C GLN A 28 10.22 0.69 -1.43
N SER A 29 10.54 0.02 -0.32
CA SER A 29 11.69 -0.88 -0.23
C SER A 29 11.50 -2.03 0.75
N GLY A 30 12.54 -2.86 0.89
CA GLY A 30 12.57 -3.95 1.88
C GLY A 30 12.47 -3.45 3.32
N HIS A 31 12.60 -2.14 3.54
CA HIS A 31 12.43 -1.50 4.84
C HIS A 31 10.99 -1.09 5.14
N GLY A 32 10.11 -0.90 4.16
CA GLY A 32 8.77 -0.36 4.39
C GLY A 32 8.16 0.28 3.15
N THR A 33 6.90 0.66 3.27
CA THR A 33 6.20 1.53 2.33
C THR A 33 6.16 2.93 2.90
N PHE A 34 6.50 3.93 2.11
CA PHE A 34 6.72 5.32 2.51
C PHE A 34 6.14 6.28 1.46
N ASP A 35 4.91 6.07 1.02
CA ASP A 35 4.24 6.94 0.04
C ASP A 35 4.13 8.39 0.52
N TRP A 36 4.07 8.61 1.84
CA TRP A 36 4.21 9.94 2.45
C TRP A 36 5.50 10.67 2.05
N PHE A 37 6.60 9.94 1.79
CA PHE A 37 7.88 10.55 1.45
C PHE A 37 7.82 11.18 0.05
N GLY A 38 7.26 10.45 -0.91
CA GLY A 38 6.98 10.99 -2.24
C GLY A 38 5.98 12.14 -2.18
N ASN A 39 4.91 12.00 -1.40
CA ASN A 39 3.93 13.07 -1.21
C ASN A 39 4.57 14.33 -0.59
N LYS A 40 5.55 14.19 0.30
CA LYS A 40 6.26 15.33 0.89
C LYS A 40 7.06 16.12 -0.15
N TYR A 41 7.68 15.46 -1.13
CA TYR A 41 8.31 16.15 -2.27
C TYR A 41 7.26 16.92 -3.09
N LEU A 42 6.13 16.26 -3.42
CA LEU A 42 5.07 16.88 -4.22
C LEU A 42 4.43 18.10 -3.53
N GLN A 43 4.18 18.01 -2.22
CA GLN A 43 3.66 19.12 -1.41
C GLN A 43 4.61 20.33 -1.33
N ASN A 44 5.89 20.15 -1.63
CA ASN A 44 6.90 21.22 -1.66
C ASN A 44 7.30 21.61 -3.09
N GLY A 45 6.44 21.33 -4.08
CA GLY A 45 6.61 21.82 -5.46
C GLY A 45 7.52 20.98 -6.35
N PHE A 46 8.10 19.88 -5.85
CA PHE A 46 8.99 19.05 -6.66
C PHE A 46 8.20 18.17 -7.63
N GLU A 47 8.66 18.09 -8.87
CA GLU A 47 8.13 17.15 -9.85
C GLU A 47 8.94 15.86 -9.87
N VAL A 48 8.65 14.97 -8.91
CA VAL A 48 9.30 13.66 -8.81
C VAL A 48 8.37 12.53 -9.25
N GLY A 49 8.91 11.55 -9.96
CA GLY A 49 8.24 10.27 -10.20
C GLY A 49 8.45 9.31 -9.04
N PHE A 50 7.58 8.30 -8.90
CA PHE A 50 7.67 7.30 -7.85
C PHE A 50 8.39 6.05 -8.33
N ILE A 51 9.26 5.50 -7.48
CA ILE A 51 9.98 4.26 -7.77
C ILE A 51 10.05 3.34 -6.54
N GLY A 52 10.07 2.03 -6.79
CA GLY A 52 10.34 1.02 -5.78
C GLY A 52 11.71 0.40 -6.01
N ALA A 53 12.45 0.12 -4.94
CA ALA A 53 13.71 -0.60 -5.02
C ALA A 53 13.83 -1.61 -3.89
N SER A 54 14.57 -2.69 -4.12
CA SER A 54 14.63 -3.76 -3.12
C SER A 54 15.39 -3.38 -1.84
N ASP A 55 16.37 -2.47 -1.96
CA ASP A 55 17.40 -2.17 -0.96
C ASP A 55 18.06 -3.43 -0.35
N ASN A 56 18.18 -4.48 -1.17
CA ASN A 56 18.79 -5.70 -0.70
C ASN A 56 20.32 -5.56 -0.74
N HIS A 57 20.96 -5.99 0.35
CA HIS A 57 22.42 -5.98 0.50
C HIS A 57 23.02 -7.36 0.20
N ASN A 58 22.27 -8.22 -0.50
CA ASN A 58 22.61 -9.62 -0.72
C ASN A 58 23.27 -9.87 -2.08
N GLY A 59 23.46 -8.83 -2.90
CA GLY A 59 24.01 -8.95 -4.25
C GLY A 59 23.07 -9.63 -5.26
N HIS A 60 21.76 -9.65 -4.98
CA HIS A 60 20.76 -10.29 -5.83
C HIS A 60 19.67 -9.27 -6.22
N PRO A 61 19.84 -8.48 -7.28
CA PRO A 61 18.88 -7.45 -7.69
C PRO A 61 17.46 -8.02 -7.86
N GLY A 62 16.46 -7.32 -7.32
CA GLY A 62 15.05 -7.75 -7.39
C GLY A 62 14.68 -8.94 -6.49
N TYR A 63 15.63 -9.51 -5.75
CA TYR A 63 15.36 -10.56 -4.77
C TYR A 63 15.21 -9.98 -3.36
N SER A 64 14.14 -10.38 -2.67
CA SER A 64 13.94 -10.08 -1.26
C SER A 64 14.46 -11.25 -0.44
N GLY A 65 15.63 -11.09 0.17
CA GLY A 65 16.25 -12.13 0.99
C GLY A 65 15.63 -12.25 2.38
N ALA A 66 16.01 -13.31 3.11
CA ALA A 66 15.49 -13.63 4.44
C ALA A 66 15.70 -12.53 5.52
N GLY A 67 16.57 -11.54 5.26
CA GLY A 67 16.80 -10.40 6.15
C GLY A 67 15.89 -9.19 5.94
N ASN A 68 15.12 -9.13 4.84
CA ASN A 68 14.26 -7.99 4.53
C ASN A 68 12.95 -8.06 5.30
N ARG A 69 12.52 -6.96 5.93
CA ARG A 69 11.32 -6.89 6.81
C ARG A 69 10.01 -7.16 6.06
N GLN A 70 10.01 -6.93 4.75
CA GLN A 70 8.93 -7.20 3.79
C GLN A 70 9.53 -7.41 2.38
N LEU A 71 8.71 -7.70 1.36
CA LEU A 71 9.17 -7.66 -0.04
C LEU A 71 9.76 -6.29 -0.37
N GLY A 72 10.94 -6.32 -0.97
CA GLY A 72 11.55 -5.17 -1.61
C GLY A 72 10.71 -4.68 -2.78
N GLY A 73 10.73 -3.38 -3.03
CA GLY A 73 10.01 -2.80 -4.15
C GLY A 73 10.61 -3.18 -5.50
N LEU A 74 9.77 -3.17 -6.54
CA LEU A 74 10.24 -3.19 -7.93
C LEU A 74 9.92 -1.86 -8.60
N ALA A 75 10.88 -1.41 -9.40
CA ALA A 75 10.71 -0.35 -10.37
C ALA A 75 10.10 -0.94 -11.65
N ALA A 76 9.07 -0.28 -12.16
CA ALA A 76 8.58 -0.52 -13.51
C ALA A 76 8.79 0.74 -14.34
N VAL A 77 9.21 0.58 -15.59
CA VAL A 77 9.66 1.68 -16.45
C VAL A 77 9.05 1.55 -17.83
N TYR A 78 8.39 2.61 -18.29
CA TYR A 78 7.85 2.76 -19.64
C TYR A 78 8.95 3.22 -20.60
N ALA A 79 9.77 2.28 -21.04
CA ALA A 79 10.81 2.50 -22.04
C ALA A 79 10.37 1.98 -23.42
N PRO A 80 10.69 2.68 -24.52
CA PRO A 80 10.39 2.22 -25.87
C PRO A 80 11.18 0.96 -26.26
N GLU A 81 12.32 0.74 -25.61
CA GLU A 81 13.22 -0.39 -25.85
C GLU A 81 13.77 -0.93 -24.52
N ASN A 82 14.02 -2.23 -24.46
CA ASN A 82 14.64 -2.88 -23.31
C ASN A 82 16.18 -2.80 -23.38
N ASN A 83 16.71 -1.58 -23.34
CA ASN A 83 18.15 -1.32 -23.25
C ASN A 83 18.44 -0.22 -22.22
N ALA A 84 19.70 -0.13 -21.80
CA ALA A 84 20.11 0.76 -20.71
C ALA A 84 19.79 2.23 -20.99
N ASP A 85 20.03 2.71 -22.22
CA ASP A 85 19.83 4.12 -22.57
C ASP A 85 18.34 4.50 -22.57
N ALA A 86 17.50 3.66 -23.18
CA ALA A 86 16.06 3.86 -23.22
C ALA A 86 15.43 3.80 -21.81
N ILE A 87 15.86 2.84 -20.98
CA ILE A 87 15.40 2.72 -19.59
C ILE A 87 15.86 3.94 -18.77
N PHE A 88 17.12 4.35 -18.90
CA PHE A 88 17.64 5.47 -18.14
C PHE A 88 17.01 6.81 -18.54
N SER A 89 16.72 7.00 -19.83
CA SER A 89 15.96 8.15 -20.31
C SER A 89 14.54 8.16 -19.74
N ALA A 90 13.84 7.02 -19.79
CA ALA A 90 12.48 6.91 -19.26
C ALA A 90 12.42 7.16 -17.73
N LEU A 91 13.41 6.68 -16.97
CA LEU A 91 13.56 7.00 -15.55
C LEU A 91 13.71 8.51 -15.31
N ARG A 92 14.55 9.19 -16.10
CA ARG A 92 14.73 10.65 -16.01
C ARG A 92 13.48 11.44 -16.40
N ASP A 93 12.69 10.90 -17.33
CA ASP A 93 11.42 11.45 -17.76
C ASP A 93 10.27 11.12 -16.81
N ARG A 94 10.55 10.42 -15.69
CA ARG A 94 9.55 9.99 -14.69
C ARG A 94 8.51 9.04 -15.24
N ALA A 95 8.80 8.41 -16.37
CA ALA A 95 7.98 7.37 -16.99
C ALA A 95 8.20 6.04 -16.28
N ALA A 96 8.02 6.04 -14.97
CA ALA A 96 8.25 4.92 -14.08
C ALA A 96 7.17 4.86 -13.01
N TYR A 97 7.05 3.73 -12.33
CA TYR A 97 6.12 3.55 -11.23
C TYR A 97 6.64 2.50 -10.24
N ALA A 98 6.04 2.48 -9.05
CA ALA A 98 6.49 1.63 -7.95
C ALA A 98 5.49 0.49 -7.68
N THR A 99 6.01 -0.65 -7.27
CA THR A 99 5.22 -1.78 -6.73
C THR A 99 5.83 -2.30 -5.45
N THR A 100 5.05 -3.00 -4.64
CA THR A 100 5.52 -3.66 -3.40
C THR A 100 6.37 -4.92 -3.60
N GLY A 101 6.78 -5.21 -4.84
CA GLY A 101 7.57 -6.38 -5.21
C GLY A 101 6.86 -7.29 -6.23
N GLU A 102 5.54 -7.20 -6.26
CA GLU A 102 4.67 -7.90 -7.20
C GLU A 102 4.77 -7.27 -8.60
N ARG A 103 4.74 -8.10 -9.64
CA ARG A 103 4.83 -7.65 -11.04
C ARG A 103 3.47 -7.14 -11.54
N ILE A 104 2.92 -6.15 -10.84
CA ILE A 104 1.69 -5.46 -11.21
C ILE A 104 1.97 -4.55 -12.41
N ILE A 105 1.17 -4.69 -13.47
CA ILE A 105 1.23 -3.78 -14.63
C ILE A 105 0.21 -2.67 -14.37
N LEU A 106 0.65 -1.41 -14.37
CA LEU A 106 -0.20 -0.26 -14.10
C LEU A 106 -0.05 0.78 -15.21
N GLU A 107 -1.03 0.86 -16.08
CA GLU A 107 -1.15 1.86 -17.13
C GLU A 107 -2.12 2.95 -16.67
N ALA A 108 -1.68 4.20 -16.70
CA ALA A 108 -2.53 5.34 -16.37
C ALA A 108 -2.22 6.52 -17.27
N THR A 109 -3.26 7.22 -17.69
CA THR A 109 -3.15 8.47 -18.44
C THR A 109 -4.02 9.56 -17.83
N LEU A 110 -3.58 10.81 -17.96
CA LEU A 110 -4.36 12.00 -17.67
C LEU A 110 -4.55 12.76 -18.99
N ASN A 111 -5.80 12.90 -19.45
CA ASN A 111 -6.14 13.48 -20.75
C ASN A 111 -5.28 12.90 -21.91
N GLY A 112 -5.00 11.60 -21.87
CA GLY A 112 -4.18 10.88 -22.85
C GLY A 112 -2.66 10.99 -22.66
N ALA A 113 -2.17 11.84 -21.77
CA ALA A 113 -0.74 11.91 -21.45
C ALA A 113 -0.35 10.84 -20.41
N ARG A 114 0.85 10.26 -20.55
CA ARG A 114 1.38 9.25 -19.61
C ARG A 114 1.76 9.84 -18.26
N MET A 115 1.82 8.99 -17.22
CA MET A 115 2.35 9.36 -15.91
C MET A 115 3.78 9.93 -16.02
N GLY A 116 4.16 10.83 -15.11
CA GLY A 116 5.42 11.56 -15.16
C GLY A 116 5.39 12.87 -15.96
N THR A 117 4.24 13.21 -16.54
CA THR A 117 4.05 14.36 -17.45
C THR A 117 3.30 15.51 -16.79
N ARG A 118 3.71 16.75 -17.09
CA ARG A 118 2.93 17.96 -16.82
C ARG A 118 2.09 18.31 -18.04
N LEU A 119 0.82 18.63 -17.81
CA LEU A 119 -0.12 19.12 -18.80
C LEU A 119 -0.48 20.58 -18.51
N GLU A 120 -0.95 21.27 -19.54
CA GLU A 120 -1.59 22.59 -19.43
C GLU A 120 -2.88 22.51 -18.60
N ASP A 121 -3.37 23.68 -18.16
CA ASP A 121 -4.65 23.80 -17.46
C ASP A 121 -5.80 23.20 -18.27
N ALA A 122 -6.60 22.35 -17.60
CA ALA A 122 -7.77 21.72 -18.19
C ALA A 122 -8.94 21.68 -17.21
N ALA A 123 -10.10 22.19 -17.64
CA ALA A 123 -11.32 22.17 -16.85
C ALA A 123 -11.81 20.74 -16.56
N GLU A 124 -11.65 19.84 -17.52
CA GLU A 124 -11.90 18.40 -17.35
C GLU A 124 -10.58 17.63 -17.36
N ARG A 125 -10.35 16.86 -16.30
CA ARG A 125 -9.15 16.03 -16.10
C ARG A 125 -9.60 14.58 -16.04
N ARG A 126 -9.59 13.93 -17.19
CA ARG A 126 -9.98 12.53 -17.36
C ARG A 126 -8.77 11.64 -17.08
N ILE A 127 -8.90 10.79 -16.08
CA ILE A 127 -7.94 9.74 -15.77
C ILE A 127 -8.47 8.41 -16.28
N ASP A 128 -7.72 7.77 -17.16
CA ASP A 128 -7.97 6.39 -17.60
C ASP A 128 -6.90 5.49 -17.01
N CYS A 129 -7.32 4.39 -16.38
CA CYS A 129 -6.44 3.46 -15.71
C CYS A 129 -6.77 2.02 -16.10
N ARG A 130 -5.72 1.25 -16.37
CA ARG A 130 -5.75 -0.19 -16.58
C ARG A 130 -4.71 -0.82 -15.69
N VAL A 131 -5.10 -1.85 -14.95
CA VAL A 131 -4.22 -2.57 -14.04
C VAL A 131 -4.34 -4.06 -14.28
N HIS A 132 -3.20 -4.74 -14.34
CA HIS A 132 -3.09 -6.19 -14.33
C HIS A 132 -2.39 -6.62 -13.05
N GLY A 133 -3.17 -7.21 -12.16
CA GLY A 133 -2.71 -7.67 -10.87
C GLY A 133 -2.03 -9.03 -10.90
N THR A 134 -1.27 -9.31 -9.85
CA THR A 134 -0.83 -10.68 -9.51
C THR A 134 -1.77 -11.35 -8.50
N ALA A 135 -2.70 -10.57 -7.94
CA ALA A 135 -3.81 -11.00 -7.11
C ALA A 135 -5.02 -10.09 -7.42
N PRO A 136 -6.25 -10.48 -7.03
CA PRO A 136 -7.45 -9.67 -7.27
C PRO A 136 -7.28 -8.24 -6.76
N ILE A 137 -7.68 -7.26 -7.57
CA ILE A 137 -7.64 -5.85 -7.18
C ILE A 137 -8.73 -5.60 -6.14
N ASP A 138 -8.36 -5.06 -4.97
CA ASP A 138 -9.30 -4.57 -3.95
C ASP A 138 -9.84 -3.20 -4.35
N ALA A 139 -8.92 -2.26 -4.53
CA ALA A 139 -9.27 -0.87 -4.73
C ALA A 139 -8.24 -0.13 -5.57
N ILE A 140 -8.71 0.91 -6.26
CA ILE A 140 -7.85 1.92 -6.88
C ILE A 140 -8.28 3.29 -6.35
N ASP A 141 -7.35 3.98 -5.69
CA ASP A 141 -7.52 5.36 -5.24
C ASP A 141 -6.99 6.33 -6.30
N VAL A 142 -7.74 7.39 -6.55
CA VAL A 142 -7.26 8.60 -7.23
C VAL A 142 -6.92 9.62 -6.15
N ILE A 143 -5.65 10.03 -6.11
CA ILE A 143 -5.13 10.94 -5.11
C ILE A 143 -4.78 12.25 -5.80
N ARG A 144 -5.35 13.35 -5.31
CA ARG A 144 -5.10 14.70 -5.76
C ARG A 144 -4.51 15.52 -4.62
N ASN A 145 -3.35 16.13 -4.83
CA ASN A 145 -2.68 16.97 -3.82
C ASN A 145 -2.53 16.27 -2.45
N GLY A 146 -2.18 14.98 -2.48
CA GLY A 146 -2.02 14.16 -1.27
C GLY A 146 -3.32 13.71 -0.60
N THR A 147 -4.49 14.03 -1.16
CA THR A 147 -5.81 13.63 -0.64
C THR A 147 -6.51 12.67 -1.59
N ILE A 148 -7.11 11.60 -1.07
CA ILE A 148 -7.93 10.70 -1.87
C ILE A 148 -9.22 11.43 -2.27
N VAL A 149 -9.42 11.63 -3.58
CA VAL A 149 -10.62 12.28 -4.12
C VAL A 149 -11.63 11.27 -4.70
N TYR A 150 -11.18 10.05 -4.97
CA TYR A 150 -12.03 8.96 -5.44
C TYR A 150 -11.41 7.61 -5.09
N THR A 151 -12.26 6.63 -4.76
CA THR A 151 -11.85 5.23 -4.61
C THR A 151 -12.83 4.37 -5.39
N ARG A 152 -12.31 3.52 -6.27
CA ARG A 152 -13.07 2.44 -6.90
C ARG A 152 -12.75 1.12 -6.20
N ARG A 153 -13.75 0.46 -5.63
CA ARG A 153 -13.63 -0.88 -5.03
C ARG A 153 -14.17 -1.95 -5.98
N TYR A 154 -13.58 -3.14 -5.94
CA TYR A 154 -13.89 -4.25 -6.83
C TYR A 154 -14.25 -5.55 -6.11
N LEU A 155 -13.99 -5.64 -4.80
CA LEU A 155 -14.23 -6.87 -4.03
C LEU A 155 -15.54 -6.86 -3.24
N GLU A 156 -16.29 -5.75 -3.21
CA GLU A 156 -17.52 -5.64 -2.43
C GLU A 156 -18.50 -6.78 -2.76
N SER A 157 -19.01 -7.44 -1.71
CA SER A 157 -19.95 -8.55 -1.84
C SER A 157 -21.02 -8.49 -0.77
N ALA A 158 -22.22 -8.95 -1.13
CA ALA A 158 -23.23 -9.28 -0.13
C ALA A 158 -22.80 -10.49 0.70
N LEU A 159 -23.26 -10.55 1.95
CA LEU A 159 -23.09 -11.70 2.81
C LEU A 159 -23.91 -12.89 2.29
N SER A 160 -23.33 -14.08 2.33
CA SER A 160 -23.95 -15.34 1.95
C SER A 160 -23.58 -16.43 2.97
N GLU A 161 -24.25 -17.58 2.95
CA GLU A 161 -23.91 -18.72 3.83
C GLU A 161 -22.49 -19.24 3.57
N GLU A 162 -22.01 -19.17 2.33
CA GLU A 162 -20.61 -19.41 1.97
C GLU A 162 -19.96 -18.03 1.77
N ALA A 163 -19.22 -17.56 2.78
CA ALA A 163 -18.67 -16.20 2.80
C ALA A 163 -17.14 -16.23 2.82
N ARG A 164 -16.54 -15.32 2.07
CA ARG A 164 -15.13 -14.96 2.23
C ARG A 164 -15.04 -13.64 2.96
N VAL A 165 -14.30 -13.62 4.06
CA VAL A 165 -14.13 -12.42 4.90
C VAL A 165 -12.66 -12.06 4.92
N GLN A 166 -12.32 -10.92 4.32
CA GLN A 166 -10.97 -10.37 4.40
C GLN A 166 -10.82 -9.62 5.72
N ILE A 167 -9.74 -9.91 6.46
CA ILE A 167 -9.28 -9.16 7.62
C ILE A 167 -7.94 -8.53 7.29
N THR A 168 -7.84 -7.21 7.37
CA THR A 168 -6.65 -6.45 6.96
C THR A 168 -6.06 -5.68 8.14
N PHE A 169 -4.75 -5.82 8.31
CA PHE A 169 -3.93 -5.17 9.33
C PHE A 169 -3.09 -4.07 8.66
N GLU A 170 -3.17 -2.85 9.17
CA GLU A 170 -2.51 -1.68 8.60
C GLU A 170 -1.73 -0.93 9.69
N SER A 171 -0.52 -0.48 9.35
CA SER A 171 0.25 0.43 10.21
C SER A 171 0.91 1.52 9.40
N SER A 172 0.69 2.77 9.77
CA SER A 172 1.31 3.93 9.12
C SER A 172 2.83 4.00 9.34
N THR A 173 3.51 4.62 8.37
CA THR A 173 4.94 4.97 8.42
C THR A 173 5.18 6.48 8.34
N GLU A 174 4.10 7.26 8.32
CA GLU A 174 4.12 8.72 8.25
C GLU A 174 5.02 9.32 9.32
N ILE A 175 5.59 10.49 9.00
CA ILE A 175 6.41 11.25 9.94
C ILE A 175 5.62 12.47 10.43
N HIS A 176 5.73 12.76 11.72
CA HIS A 176 5.05 13.89 12.36
C HIS A 176 6.12 14.88 12.81
N GLY A 177 6.55 15.72 11.87
CA GLY A 177 7.62 16.69 12.05
C GLY A 177 8.56 16.80 10.86
N GLU A 178 9.58 17.64 11.01
CA GLU A 178 10.69 17.71 10.08
C GLU A 178 11.81 16.79 10.56
N ARG A 179 12.34 15.99 9.63
CA ARG A 179 13.52 15.14 9.85
C ARG A 179 13.38 14.11 11.00
N THR A 180 12.16 13.75 11.39
CA THR A 180 11.90 12.63 12.30
C THR A 180 11.97 11.29 11.55
N PRO A 181 12.62 10.25 12.11
CA PRO A 181 12.70 8.96 11.44
C PRO A 181 11.32 8.30 11.32
N PRO A 182 11.04 7.59 10.22
CA PRO A 182 9.77 6.88 10.07
C PRO A 182 9.63 5.79 11.14
N ARG A 183 8.38 5.56 11.54
CA ARG A 183 8.00 4.51 12.50
C ARG A 183 8.67 3.18 12.18
N GLY A 184 9.02 2.43 13.21
CA GLY A 184 9.45 1.04 13.06
C GLY A 184 8.31 0.12 12.61
N GLY A 185 8.59 -1.17 12.47
CA GLY A 185 7.55 -2.15 12.14
C GLY A 185 6.63 -2.38 13.34
N ARG A 186 5.33 -2.47 13.08
CA ARG A 186 4.26 -2.78 14.02
C ARG A 186 4.03 -4.29 14.05
N PRO A 187 4.38 -5.02 15.13
CA PRO A 187 4.01 -6.42 15.27
C PRO A 187 2.51 -6.55 15.52
N TRP A 188 1.93 -7.58 14.92
CA TRP A 188 0.59 -8.07 15.14
C TRP A 188 0.72 -9.51 15.60
N LYS A 189 0.26 -9.80 16.81
CA LYS A 189 0.29 -11.15 17.36
C LYS A 189 -1.01 -11.43 18.08
N GLY A 190 -1.56 -12.62 17.89
CA GLY A 190 -2.75 -13.06 18.62
C GLY A 190 -3.57 -14.07 17.82
N ALA A 191 -4.89 -13.97 17.90
CA ALA A 191 -5.80 -14.96 17.33
C ALA A 191 -7.02 -14.31 16.67
N ILE A 192 -7.48 -14.93 15.58
CA ILE A 192 -8.77 -14.68 14.97
C ILE A 192 -9.68 -15.86 15.31
N THR A 193 -10.84 -15.59 15.90
CA THR A 193 -11.87 -16.61 16.20
C THR A 193 -13.19 -16.30 15.50
N VAL A 194 -13.89 -17.34 15.06
CA VAL A 194 -15.19 -17.23 14.37
C VAL A 194 -16.29 -17.86 15.23
N ALA A 195 -17.30 -17.08 15.56
CA ALA A 195 -18.51 -17.53 16.24
C ALA A 195 -19.73 -17.42 15.31
N GLY A 196 -20.63 -18.40 15.35
CA GLY A 196 -21.85 -18.40 14.52
C GLY A 196 -21.62 -18.78 13.05
N ALA A 197 -20.45 -19.34 12.71
CA ALA A 197 -20.16 -19.98 11.42
C ALA A 197 -19.03 -21.01 11.59
N THR A 198 -18.79 -21.83 10.58
CA THR A 198 -17.64 -22.74 10.52
C THR A 198 -16.53 -22.13 9.67
N LEU A 199 -15.35 -21.95 10.25
CA LEU A 199 -14.14 -21.59 9.51
C LEU A 199 -13.63 -22.83 8.76
N VAL A 200 -13.84 -22.88 7.44
CA VAL A 200 -13.45 -24.04 6.61
C VAL A 200 -12.03 -23.92 6.07
N GLY A 201 -11.59 -22.70 5.74
CA GLY A 201 -10.27 -22.40 5.19
C GLY A 201 -9.80 -20.98 5.51
N TYR A 202 -8.56 -20.67 5.12
CA TYR A 202 -8.10 -19.30 5.01
C TYR A 202 -7.01 -19.22 3.94
N ASP A 203 -6.98 -18.10 3.21
CA ASP A 203 -5.87 -17.73 2.35
C ASP A 203 -4.95 -16.75 3.11
N ASP A 204 -3.64 -17.05 3.12
CA ASP A 204 -2.56 -16.12 3.49
C ASP A 204 -1.69 -15.87 2.26
N PRO A 205 -2.06 -14.90 1.41
CA PRO A 205 -1.41 -14.71 0.14
C PRO A 205 0.03 -14.19 0.27
N TRP A 206 0.81 -14.55 -0.74
CA TRP A 206 2.25 -14.82 -0.70
C TRP A 206 3.13 -13.63 -0.29
N PHE A 207 3.60 -13.63 0.97
CA PHE A 207 4.99 -13.29 1.27
C PHE A 207 5.50 -14.03 2.50
N THR A 208 6.43 -14.96 2.28
CA THR A 208 7.09 -15.72 3.34
C THR A 208 8.33 -14.97 3.82
N GLN A 209 8.24 -14.35 5.01
CA GLN A 209 9.35 -14.43 5.96
C GLN A 209 9.12 -15.67 6.84
N PRO A 210 9.52 -16.88 6.44
CA PRO A 210 9.15 -18.09 7.17
C PRO A 210 9.73 -18.17 8.59
N ALA A 211 10.74 -17.36 8.94
CA ALA A 211 11.35 -17.37 10.27
C ALA A 211 10.56 -16.56 11.32
N THR A 212 9.87 -15.49 10.91
CA THR A 212 9.20 -14.52 11.80
C THR A 212 7.70 -14.45 11.58
N TYR A 213 7.19 -14.93 10.45
CA TYR A 213 5.75 -14.92 10.15
C TYR A 213 5.16 -16.27 10.48
N ARG A 214 4.09 -16.27 11.27
CA ARG A 214 3.34 -17.47 11.60
C ARG A 214 1.87 -17.18 11.44
N VAL A 215 1.21 -17.90 10.55
CA VAL A 215 -0.26 -17.93 10.46
C VAL A 215 -0.65 -19.39 10.35
N ALA A 216 -1.36 -19.88 11.36
CA ALA A 216 -1.73 -21.29 11.45
C ALA A 216 -3.12 -21.44 12.04
N ARG A 217 -3.91 -22.36 11.48
CA ARG A 217 -5.12 -22.83 12.16
C ARG A 217 -4.73 -23.52 13.47
N ASN A 218 -5.43 -23.19 14.54
CA ASN A 218 -5.22 -23.80 15.85
C ASN A 218 -5.57 -25.30 15.82
N THR A 219 -4.82 -26.12 16.55
CA THR A 219 -4.98 -27.58 16.54
C THR A 219 -6.14 -28.08 17.40
N GLU A 220 -6.57 -27.29 18.38
CA GLU A 220 -7.62 -27.64 19.34
C GLU A 220 -8.95 -26.95 18.99
N ASP A 221 -8.89 -25.71 18.50
CA ASP A 221 -10.05 -24.95 18.02
C ASP A 221 -9.99 -24.73 16.50
N ARG A 222 -10.83 -25.45 15.77
CA ARG A 222 -10.89 -25.35 14.30
C ARG A 222 -11.40 -24.00 13.79
N ASN A 223 -12.10 -23.23 14.63
CA ASN A 223 -12.60 -21.90 14.32
C ASN A 223 -11.62 -20.78 14.68
N ARG A 224 -10.37 -21.14 15.00
CA ARG A 224 -9.31 -20.21 15.39
C ARG A 224 -8.11 -20.26 14.44
N ILE A 225 -7.58 -19.09 14.11
CA ILE A 225 -6.29 -18.89 13.44
C ILE A 225 -5.40 -18.08 14.37
N ASP A 226 -4.22 -18.60 14.68
CA ASP A 226 -3.18 -17.88 15.39
C ASP A 226 -2.28 -17.16 14.37
N PHE A 227 -1.95 -15.89 14.64
CA PHE A 227 -1.11 -15.06 13.79
C PHE A 227 0.01 -14.37 14.55
N ASP A 228 1.15 -14.19 13.87
CA ASP A 228 2.31 -13.41 14.30
C ASP A 228 3.02 -12.88 13.06
N PHE A 229 2.92 -11.58 12.80
CA PHE A 229 3.60 -10.90 11.70
C PHE A 229 3.68 -9.39 11.94
N PRO A 230 4.64 -8.67 11.35
CA PRO A 230 4.67 -7.22 11.37
C PRO A 230 4.04 -6.60 10.11
N THR A 231 3.60 -5.35 10.23
CA THR A 231 3.38 -4.44 9.08
C THR A 231 4.27 -3.20 9.21
N ARG A 232 4.55 -2.54 8.09
CA ARG A 232 5.26 -1.25 8.05
C ARG A 232 4.94 -0.48 6.76
N GLY A 233 3.77 0.15 6.73
CA GLY A 233 3.23 0.86 5.58
C GLY A 233 2.48 -0.07 4.63
N ARG A 234 3.08 -1.20 4.23
CA ARG A 234 2.38 -2.25 3.49
C ARG A 234 1.38 -2.96 4.42
N PRO A 235 0.08 -3.01 4.05
CA PRO A 235 -0.91 -3.77 4.80
C PRO A 235 -0.74 -5.28 4.59
N LYS A 236 -1.26 -6.08 5.51
CA LYS A 236 -1.35 -7.54 5.37
C LYS A 236 -2.80 -7.98 5.56
N SER A 237 -3.26 -8.85 4.67
CA SER A 237 -4.63 -9.34 4.66
C SER A 237 -4.67 -10.87 4.80
N LEU A 238 -5.60 -11.37 5.59
CA LEU A 238 -6.00 -12.77 5.64
C LEU A 238 -7.42 -12.90 5.10
N VAL A 239 -7.70 -13.89 4.27
CA VAL A 239 -9.06 -14.12 3.76
C VAL A 239 -9.61 -15.40 4.37
N LEU A 240 -10.57 -15.26 5.28
CA LEU A 240 -11.24 -16.37 5.93
C LEU A 240 -12.30 -16.96 4.99
N GLU A 241 -12.40 -18.28 4.94
CA GLU A 241 -13.47 -18.99 4.25
C GLU A 241 -14.44 -19.55 5.29
N LEU A 242 -15.69 -19.11 5.24
CA LEU A 242 -16.73 -19.42 6.22
C LEU A 242 -17.89 -20.16 5.58
N ARG A 243 -18.37 -21.21 6.24
CA ARG A 243 -19.61 -21.93 5.92
C ARG A 243 -20.67 -21.70 6.98
N GLY A 244 -21.91 -21.48 6.54
CA GLY A 244 -23.04 -21.15 7.41
C GLY A 244 -22.94 -19.74 7.99
N ALA A 245 -22.28 -18.82 7.29
CA ALA A 245 -22.20 -17.43 7.71
C ALA A 245 -23.56 -16.74 7.65
N SER A 246 -23.82 -15.87 8.62
CA SER A 246 -25.09 -15.15 8.78
C SER A 246 -24.82 -13.75 9.35
N PRO A 247 -25.83 -12.85 9.37
CA PRO A 247 -25.67 -11.54 9.99
C PRO A 247 -25.25 -11.58 11.47
N ASP A 248 -25.48 -12.68 12.17
CA ASP A 248 -25.11 -12.90 13.57
C ASP A 248 -23.70 -13.52 13.73
N THR A 249 -23.05 -13.91 12.63
CA THR A 249 -21.67 -14.39 12.67
C THR A 249 -20.74 -13.26 13.10
N VAL A 250 -19.85 -13.56 14.05
CA VAL A 250 -18.87 -12.61 14.58
C VAL A 250 -17.46 -13.14 14.35
N VAL A 251 -16.63 -12.31 13.72
CA VAL A 251 -15.18 -12.51 13.65
C VAL A 251 -14.54 -11.66 14.74
N THR A 252 -13.84 -12.32 15.67
CA THR A 252 -13.14 -11.65 16.77
C THR A 252 -11.64 -11.71 16.51
N VAL A 253 -10.96 -10.58 16.56
CA VAL A 253 -9.50 -10.47 16.48
C VAL A 253 -8.98 -10.06 17.85
N GLU A 254 -8.33 -11.00 18.52
CA GLU A 254 -7.66 -10.81 19.81
C GLU A 254 -6.18 -10.56 19.55
N MET A 255 -5.67 -9.44 20.06
CA MET A 255 -4.27 -9.05 19.95
C MET A 255 -3.59 -9.17 21.32
N GLU A 256 -2.42 -9.78 21.33
CA GLU A 256 -1.51 -9.82 22.47
C GLU A 256 -0.76 -8.49 22.63
N THR A 257 -0.24 -8.25 23.84
CA THR A 257 0.70 -7.14 24.05
C THR A 257 1.96 -7.36 23.22
N THR A 258 2.37 -6.35 22.46
CA THR A 258 3.60 -6.38 21.66
C THR A 258 4.36 -5.07 21.81
N THR A 259 5.58 -5.01 21.28
CA THR A 259 6.39 -3.79 21.26
C THR A 259 6.88 -3.56 19.86
N GLU A 260 6.80 -2.32 19.38
CA GLU A 260 7.28 -1.97 18.06
C GLU A 260 8.76 -2.36 17.84
N SER A 261 9.12 -2.68 16.61
CA SER A 261 10.53 -2.85 16.25
C SER A 261 11.20 -1.49 16.06
N ARG A 262 12.54 -1.42 16.13
CA ARG A 262 13.27 -0.21 15.78
C ARG A 262 13.30 0.02 14.25
N GLY A 263 13.17 1.26 13.81
CA GLY A 263 13.41 1.68 12.43
C GLY A 263 14.88 1.58 12.03
N SER A 264 15.18 1.67 10.73
CA SER A 264 16.55 1.63 10.16
C SER A 264 17.35 2.93 10.37
N GLY A 265 16.72 4.03 10.83
CA GLY A 265 17.31 5.37 10.98
C GLY A 265 17.70 5.82 12.39
N GLY A 266 17.76 4.90 13.37
CA GLY A 266 18.38 5.19 14.66
C GLY A 266 17.43 5.54 15.82
N TYR A 267 18.04 5.58 17.01
CA TYR A 267 17.49 5.35 18.35
C TYR A 267 16.58 6.44 18.93
N VAL A 268 16.16 7.42 18.11
CA VAL A 268 15.49 8.64 18.59
C VAL A 268 14.04 8.37 18.94
N ARG A 269 13.32 7.59 18.12
CA ARG A 269 11.97 7.15 18.46
C ARG A 269 12.04 5.93 19.36
N VAL A 270 11.49 6.06 20.56
CA VAL A 270 11.34 4.93 21.48
C VAL A 270 10.21 4.04 20.96
N PRO A 271 10.46 2.73 20.75
CA PRO A 271 9.39 1.80 20.43
C PRO A 271 8.29 1.82 21.47
N GLN A 272 7.04 1.89 21.03
CA GLN A 272 5.88 1.90 21.91
C GLN A 272 5.48 0.47 22.27
N GLU A 273 5.08 0.28 23.52
CA GLU A 273 4.32 -0.90 23.92
C GLU A 273 2.88 -0.75 23.44
N LEU A 274 2.34 -1.84 22.92
CA LEU A 274 1.07 -1.90 22.25
C LEU A 274 0.22 -2.86 23.08
N PRO A 275 -0.73 -2.36 23.88
CA PRO A 275 -1.45 -3.20 24.83
C PRO A 275 -2.32 -4.22 24.10
N ALA A 276 -2.55 -5.35 24.76
CA ALA A 276 -3.53 -6.34 24.33
C ALA A 276 -4.90 -5.67 24.11
N SER A 277 -5.60 -6.10 23.07
CA SER A 277 -6.90 -5.55 22.71
C SER A 277 -7.73 -6.56 21.92
N THR A 278 -9.04 -6.33 21.84
CA THR A 278 -9.96 -7.20 21.11
C THR A 278 -10.85 -6.34 20.22
N VAL A 279 -10.91 -6.69 18.93
CA VAL A 279 -11.81 -6.07 17.96
C VAL A 279 -12.79 -7.13 17.47
N ARG A 280 -14.06 -6.76 17.32
CA ARG A 280 -15.13 -7.65 16.85
C ARG A 280 -15.79 -7.06 15.62
N PHE A 281 -15.95 -7.89 14.60
CA PHE A 281 -16.69 -7.57 13.38
C PHE A 281 -17.90 -8.50 13.30
N GLN A 282 -19.09 -7.92 13.44
CA GLN A 282 -20.33 -8.62 13.16
C GLN A 282 -20.62 -8.54 11.66
N LEU A 283 -20.78 -9.69 10.99
CA LEU A 283 -20.86 -9.71 9.52
C LEU A 283 -22.10 -8.98 8.98
N GLY A 284 -23.18 -8.93 9.76
CA GLY A 284 -24.38 -8.16 9.43
C GLY A 284 -24.16 -6.64 9.35
N ASP A 285 -23.13 -6.11 10.01
CA ASP A 285 -22.82 -4.68 10.02
C ASP A 285 -22.01 -4.25 8.79
N LEU A 286 -21.30 -5.18 8.14
CA LEU A 286 -20.45 -4.89 6.99
C LEU A 286 -21.26 -4.36 5.80
N LYS A 287 -22.45 -4.91 5.54
CA LYS A 287 -23.40 -4.43 4.50
C LYS A 287 -22.74 -4.20 3.13
N GLY A 288 -21.78 -5.05 2.76
CA GLY A 288 -21.01 -4.94 1.51
C GLY A 288 -19.95 -3.83 1.49
N GLN A 289 -19.65 -3.22 2.62
CA GLN A 289 -18.64 -2.17 2.80
C GLN A 289 -17.45 -2.68 3.62
N VAL A 290 -16.38 -1.89 3.61
CA VAL A 290 -15.24 -2.08 4.51
C VAL A 290 -15.55 -1.43 5.84
N ASP A 291 -15.56 -2.23 6.91
CA ASP A 291 -15.55 -1.71 8.28
C ASP A 291 -14.09 -1.53 8.74
N ARG A 292 -13.63 -0.28 8.81
CA ARG A 292 -12.27 0.09 9.23
C ARG A 292 -12.28 0.64 10.64
N ARG A 293 -11.52 0.01 11.54
CA ARG A 293 -11.36 0.38 12.95
C ARG A 293 -9.95 0.90 13.18
N GLU A 294 -9.85 2.21 13.38
CA GLU A 294 -8.58 2.89 13.62
C GLU A 294 -8.18 2.83 15.09
N VAL A 295 -6.88 2.69 15.33
CA VAL A 295 -6.26 2.71 16.65
C VAL A 295 -5.13 3.73 16.62
N GLN A 296 -5.21 4.73 17.49
CA GLN A 296 -4.14 5.71 17.62
C GLN A 296 -3.01 5.17 18.49
N VAL A 297 -1.78 5.26 17.98
CA VAL A 297 -0.54 4.92 18.66
C VAL A 297 0.35 6.15 18.65
N LEU A 298 0.21 6.96 19.69
CA LEU A 298 0.74 8.32 19.75
C LEU A 298 0.29 9.14 18.52
N GLU A 299 1.25 9.58 17.70
CA GLU A 299 1.03 10.33 16.47
C GLU A 299 0.57 9.48 15.27
N HIS A 300 0.72 8.15 15.34
CA HIS A 300 0.44 7.25 14.23
C HIS A 300 -0.94 6.61 14.31
N THR A 301 -1.56 6.42 13.14
CA THR A 301 -2.79 5.64 13.02
C THR A 301 -2.49 4.23 12.51
N ASP A 302 -2.86 3.23 13.31
CA ASP A 302 -2.99 1.83 12.90
C ASP A 302 -4.46 1.55 12.55
N ALA A 303 -4.72 0.50 11.76
CA ALA A 303 -6.09 0.08 11.50
C ALA A 303 -6.22 -1.44 11.39
N LEU A 304 -7.37 -1.93 11.82
CA LEU A 304 -7.87 -3.25 11.51
C LEU A 304 -9.16 -3.09 10.71
N SER A 305 -9.31 -3.79 9.60
CA SER A 305 -10.54 -3.73 8.83
C SER A 305 -11.06 -5.11 8.44
N ALA A 306 -12.37 -5.17 8.20
CA ALA A 306 -13.05 -6.35 7.69
C ALA A 306 -13.96 -5.99 6.51
N GLN A 307 -14.03 -6.89 5.53
CA GLN A 307 -15.03 -6.85 4.47
C GLN A 307 -15.40 -8.24 3.98
N VAL A 308 -16.62 -8.40 3.48
CA VAL A 308 -17.03 -9.59 2.72
C VAL A 308 -16.58 -9.40 1.28
N VAL A 309 -15.87 -10.39 0.73
CA VAL A 309 -15.28 -10.30 -0.61
C VAL A 309 -15.92 -11.26 -1.61
N THR A 310 -16.09 -10.81 -2.86
CA THR A 310 -16.75 -11.58 -3.95
C THR A 310 -15.92 -12.80 -4.40
N GLU A 311 -16.62 -13.88 -4.74
CA GLU A 311 -16.08 -15.05 -5.42
C GLU A 311 -15.88 -14.75 -6.93
N GLY A 312 -14.82 -14.02 -7.27
CA GLY A 312 -14.63 -13.51 -8.63
C GLY A 312 -13.34 -12.71 -8.78
N ARG A 313 -12.23 -13.42 -8.89
CA ARG A 313 -10.85 -12.95 -8.79
C ARG A 313 -10.34 -12.26 -10.06
N ALA A 314 -11.05 -11.23 -10.55
CA ALA A 314 -10.56 -10.47 -11.70
C ALA A 314 -9.24 -9.77 -11.32
N LEU A 315 -8.15 -10.31 -11.84
CA LEU A 315 -6.80 -9.75 -11.72
C LEU A 315 -6.69 -8.43 -12.49
N ASP A 316 -7.45 -8.34 -13.57
CA ASP A 316 -7.44 -7.21 -14.49
C ASP A 316 -8.61 -6.29 -14.18
N GLN A 317 -8.34 -4.99 -14.05
CA GLN A 317 -9.36 -3.97 -13.87
C GLN A 317 -9.08 -2.74 -14.73
N GLU A 318 -10.16 -2.09 -15.14
CA GLU A 318 -10.14 -0.84 -15.88
C GLU A 318 -11.14 0.12 -15.25
N PHE A 319 -10.76 1.40 -15.12
CA PHE A 319 -11.72 2.45 -14.79
C PHE A 319 -11.34 3.79 -15.40
N THR A 320 -12.36 4.64 -15.52
CA THR A 320 -12.22 6.04 -15.86
C THR A 320 -12.75 6.89 -14.71
N PHE A 321 -12.02 7.94 -14.37
CA PHE A 321 -12.48 9.00 -13.49
C PHE A 321 -12.34 10.35 -14.20
N THR A 322 -13.20 11.32 -13.89
CA THR A 322 -13.11 12.67 -14.46
C THR A 322 -13.27 13.69 -13.36
N ASP A 323 -12.21 14.46 -13.09
CA ASP A 323 -12.26 15.58 -12.16
C ASP A 323 -12.74 16.85 -12.89
N ARG A 324 -13.76 17.47 -12.30
CA ARG A 324 -14.37 18.75 -12.70
C ARG A 324 -14.32 19.80 -11.58
N GLY A 325 -13.61 19.51 -10.49
CA GLY A 325 -13.41 20.45 -9.40
C GLY A 325 -12.60 21.68 -9.84
N GLU A 326 -12.43 22.64 -8.95
CA GLU A 326 -11.56 23.80 -9.20
C GLU A 326 -10.14 23.33 -9.63
N VAL A 327 -9.45 24.10 -10.48
CA VAL A 327 -8.05 23.83 -10.86
C VAL A 327 -7.19 24.76 -10.03
N LEU A 328 -6.19 24.21 -9.33
CA LEU A 328 -5.22 24.99 -8.60
C LEU A 328 -3.85 24.88 -9.29
N PRO A 329 -3.05 25.97 -9.33
CA PRO A 329 -1.68 25.90 -9.83
C PRO A 329 -0.88 24.80 -9.11
N GLY A 330 -0.18 23.96 -9.87
CA GLY A 330 0.61 22.87 -9.32
C GLY A 330 -0.21 21.64 -8.88
N ASP A 331 -1.50 21.55 -9.22
CA ASP A 331 -2.31 20.36 -9.01
C ASP A 331 -1.58 19.11 -9.52
N TYR A 332 -1.51 18.09 -8.69
CA TYR A 332 -0.99 16.79 -9.11
C TYR A 332 -1.93 15.65 -8.75
N TYR A 333 -1.90 14.62 -9.59
CA TYR A 333 -2.66 13.39 -9.44
C TYR A 333 -1.71 12.19 -9.43
N TYR A 334 -1.99 11.19 -8.62
CA TYR A 334 -1.41 9.87 -8.79
C TYR A 334 -2.41 8.80 -8.36
N LEU A 335 -2.18 7.58 -8.83
CA LEU A 335 -3.02 6.44 -8.52
C LEU A 335 -2.34 5.54 -7.51
N ARG A 336 -3.15 4.92 -6.64
CA ARG A 336 -2.69 3.87 -5.73
C ARG A 336 -3.60 2.65 -5.86
N VAL A 337 -3.02 1.54 -6.27
CA VAL A 337 -3.69 0.24 -6.40
C VAL A 337 -3.42 -0.58 -5.14
N ARG A 338 -4.45 -1.25 -4.63
CA ARG A 338 -4.35 -2.30 -3.59
C ARG A 338 -4.92 -3.61 -4.13
N GLN A 339 -4.22 -4.72 -3.90
CA GLN A 339 -4.75 -6.06 -4.14
C GLN A 339 -5.29 -6.68 -2.83
N ILE A 340 -6.05 -7.77 -2.94
CA ILE A 340 -6.66 -8.49 -1.82
C ILE A 340 -5.63 -8.98 -0.76
N ASP A 341 -4.37 -9.11 -1.14
CA ASP A 341 -3.28 -9.57 -0.27
C ASP A 341 -2.50 -8.43 0.40
N GLY A 342 -2.89 -7.18 0.15
CA GLY A 342 -2.22 -5.99 0.66
C GLY A 342 -0.98 -5.57 -0.15
N SER A 343 -0.65 -6.25 -1.25
CA SER A 343 0.30 -5.71 -2.24
C SER A 343 -0.27 -4.50 -2.97
N MET A 344 0.62 -3.62 -3.43
CA MET A 344 0.27 -2.31 -3.93
C MET A 344 1.13 -1.89 -5.12
N ALA A 345 0.58 -0.96 -5.90
CA ALA A 345 1.31 -0.21 -6.91
C ALA A 345 0.92 1.26 -6.86
N TRP A 346 1.82 2.15 -7.24
CA TRP A 346 1.57 3.58 -7.35
C TRP A 346 2.05 4.07 -8.70
N SER A 347 1.21 4.78 -9.45
CA SER A 347 1.67 5.49 -10.64
C SER A 347 2.63 6.61 -10.24
N SER A 348 3.54 7.02 -11.12
CA SER A 348 4.12 8.36 -10.97
C SER A 348 3.02 9.43 -11.08
N PRO A 349 3.25 10.63 -10.55
CA PRO A 349 2.29 11.70 -10.63
C PRO A 349 2.13 12.26 -12.04
N PHE A 350 0.97 12.87 -12.27
CA PHE A 350 0.70 13.80 -13.36
C PHE A 350 0.56 15.19 -12.75
N TRP A 351 0.98 16.23 -13.47
CA TRP A 351 0.80 17.62 -13.03
C TRP A 351 -0.09 18.37 -14.01
N VAL A 352 -0.86 19.34 -13.51
CA VAL A 352 -1.74 20.20 -14.31
C VAL A 352 -1.41 21.66 -14.01
N GLY A 353 -1.41 22.47 -15.06
CA GLY A 353 -1.20 23.91 -14.98
C GLY A 353 0.27 24.31 -14.85
N GLU A 354 0.49 25.59 -14.55
CA GLU A 354 1.85 26.11 -14.33
C GLU A 354 2.49 25.50 -13.08
N ASN A 355 3.82 25.44 -13.07
CA ASN A 355 4.56 25.05 -11.88
C ASN A 355 4.45 26.17 -10.84
N SER A 356 4.07 25.85 -9.61
CA SER A 356 3.83 26.84 -8.55
C SER A 356 5.11 27.49 -7.99
N GLY A 357 6.28 27.14 -8.52
CA GLY A 357 7.58 27.72 -8.16
C GLY A 357 8.26 26.96 -7.04
#